data_AF-A0AAQ3TU59-F1
#
_entry.id   AF-A0AAQ3TU59-F1
#
_cell.length_a   1.000
_cell.length_b   1.000
_cell.length_c   1.000
_cell.angle_alpha   90.00
_cell.angle_beta   90.00
_cell.angle_gamma   90.00
#
_symmetry.space_group_name_H-M   'P 1'
#
loop_
_entity.id
_entity.type
_entity.pdbx_description
1 polymer ?
#
loop_
_entity_poly.entity_id
_entity_poly.type
_entity_poly.pdbx_seq_one_letter_code
_entity_poly.pdbx_strand_id
1 'polypeptide(L)'
;MEEEYAALLTNQTWDLVPRPSGCNVVTSKWIWTHKRQPTGFVDPARPAMVCRLNKSLYGLKQTPRTWYSQFTMFLVTLGFTEAKSDTSLFVYRHGDETAYMLLYVDDIVLITSSQHLFQRIITSLQ
;
A
#
# COMPACT_ATOMS: atom_id res chain seq x y z
N MET A 1 -1.23 10.40 22.62
CA MET A 1 -1.07 8.92 22.51
C MET A 1 -2.42 8.22 22.62
N GLU A 2 -3.30 8.60 23.55
CA GLU A 2 -4.69 8.09 23.59
C GLU A 2 -5.53 8.51 22.37
N GLU A 3 -5.32 9.73 21.83
CA GLU A 3 -6.03 10.21 20.63
C GLU A 3 -5.74 9.37 19.38
N GLU A 4 -4.51 8.90 19.21
CA GLU A 4 -4.17 7.99 18.11
C GLU A 4 -4.86 6.63 18.29
N TYR A 5 -4.85 6.08 19.51
CA TYR A 5 -5.55 4.83 19.82
C TYR A 5 -7.06 4.94 19.57
N ALA A 6 -7.68 6.05 19.97
CA ALA A 6 -9.07 6.35 19.73
C ALA A 6 -9.38 6.52 18.23
N ALA A 7 -8.48 7.16 17.46
CA ALA A 7 -8.62 7.28 16.01
C ALA A 7 -8.52 5.91 15.31
N LEU A 8 -7.69 5.00 15.82
CA LEU A 8 -7.56 3.64 15.29
C LEU A 8 -8.78 2.77 15.56
N LEU A 9 -9.41 2.92 16.73
CA LEU A 9 -10.67 2.25 17.08
C LEU A 9 -11.84 2.84 16.29
N THR A 10 -11.95 4.17 16.20
CA THR A 10 -13.02 4.89 15.49
C THR A 10 -13.04 4.55 13.99
N ASN A 11 -11.87 4.38 13.37
CA ASN A 11 -11.77 4.07 11.94
C ASN A 11 -11.93 2.58 11.59
N GLN A 12 -12.22 1.74 12.59
CA GLN A 12 -12.26 0.27 12.48
C GLN A 12 -10.99 -0.33 11.88
N THR A 13 -9.84 0.28 12.15
CA THR A 13 -8.56 -0.14 11.57
C THR A 13 -8.10 -1.48 12.16
N TRP A 14 -8.51 -1.80 13.40
CA TRP A 14 -8.20 -3.05 14.08
C TRP A 14 -9.38 -3.64 14.83
N ASP A 15 -9.50 -4.97 14.79
CA ASP A 15 -10.37 -5.74 15.67
C ASP A 15 -9.54 -6.61 16.61
N LEU A 16 -9.95 -6.67 17.87
CA LEU A 16 -9.46 -7.69 18.79
C LEU A 16 -10.22 -8.99 18.56
N VAL A 17 -9.49 -10.05 18.23
CA VAL A 17 -10.08 -11.37 17.97
C VAL A 17 -9.41 -12.45 18.83
N PRO A 18 -10.11 -13.55 19.12
CA PRO A 18 -9.52 -14.70 19.79
C PRO A 18 -8.33 -15.23 18.99
N ARG A 19 -7.30 -15.70 19.68
CA ARG A 19 -6.14 -16.33 19.03
C ARG A 19 -6.59 -17.61 18.30
N PRO A 20 -6.36 -17.73 16.98
CA PRO A 20 -6.68 -18.96 16.24
C PRO A 20 -5.82 -20.13 16.72
N SER A 21 -6.42 -21.32 16.85
CA SER A 21 -5.70 -22.55 17.20
C SER A 21 -4.84 -23.04 16.03
N GLY A 22 -3.60 -23.45 16.31
CA GLY A 22 -2.68 -24.00 15.29
C GLY A 22 -1.92 -22.98 14.43
N CYS A 23 -2.17 -21.67 14.58
CA CYS A 23 -1.47 -20.64 13.80
C CYS A 23 -0.36 -19.92 14.60
N ASN A 24 0.77 -19.68 13.94
CA ASN A 24 1.85 -18.86 14.48
C ASN A 24 1.47 -17.37 14.44
N VAL A 25 1.43 -16.72 15.60
CA VAL A 25 1.19 -15.27 15.71
C VAL A 25 2.50 -14.53 15.47
N VAL A 26 2.58 -13.80 14.37
CA VAL A 26 3.80 -13.09 13.96
C VAL A 26 3.89 -11.76 14.71
N THR A 27 4.98 -11.54 15.41
CA THR A 27 5.37 -10.21 15.89
C THR A 27 6.03 -9.46 14.74
N SER A 28 5.41 -8.35 14.33
CA SER A 28 5.97 -7.34 13.43
C SER A 28 6.71 -7.87 12.18
N LYS A 29 5.98 -8.46 11.24
CA LYS A 29 6.35 -8.51 9.80
C LYS A 29 5.06 -8.50 8.96
N TRP A 30 5.05 -7.66 7.91
CA TRP A 30 3.83 -7.12 7.32
C TRP A 30 3.30 -7.96 6.17
N ILE A 31 2.35 -8.81 6.50
CA ILE A 31 1.40 -9.45 5.58
C ILE A 31 0.05 -9.48 6.35
N TRP A 32 -1.09 -9.65 5.69
CA TRP A 32 -2.42 -9.83 6.30
C TRP A 32 -2.39 -10.89 7.43
N THR A 33 -2.12 -10.50 8.67
CA THR A 33 -1.76 -11.44 9.75
C THR A 33 -2.15 -10.89 11.11
N HIS A 34 -2.69 -11.79 11.95
CA HIS A 34 -2.99 -11.55 13.35
C HIS A 34 -1.70 -11.19 14.12
N LYS A 35 -1.69 -10.06 14.82
CA LYS A 35 -0.54 -9.59 15.60
C LYS A 35 -0.79 -9.69 17.10
N ARG A 36 0.28 -9.88 17.87
CA ARG A 36 0.22 -9.75 19.33
C ARG A 36 -0.09 -8.31 19.70
N GLN A 37 -0.78 -8.13 20.84
CA GLN A 37 -1.01 -6.81 21.42
C GLN A 37 0.34 -6.10 21.67
N PRO A 38 0.49 -4.83 21.25
CA PRO A 38 1.73 -4.11 21.44
C PRO A 38 2.02 -3.87 22.93
N THR A 39 3.30 -3.91 23.29
CA THR A 39 3.76 -3.67 24.67
C THR A 39 3.31 -2.28 25.14
N GLY A 40 2.60 -2.22 26.26
CA GLY A 40 1.99 -0.98 26.80
C GLY A 40 0.51 -0.79 26.48
N PHE A 41 -0.06 -1.57 25.56
CA PHE A 41 -1.48 -1.53 25.19
C PHE A 41 -2.17 -2.89 25.35
N VAL A 42 -1.61 -3.76 26.19
CA VAL A 42 -2.19 -5.07 26.48
C VAL A 42 -3.42 -4.87 27.36
N ASP A 43 -4.56 -5.38 26.90
CA ASP A 43 -5.79 -5.43 27.69
C ASP A 43 -5.61 -6.44 28.84
N PRO A 44 -5.63 -5.98 30.11
CA PRO A 44 -5.43 -6.85 31.26
C PRO A 44 -6.52 -7.92 31.41
N ALA A 45 -7.75 -7.64 30.95
CA ALA A 45 -8.86 -8.58 31.02
C ALA A 45 -8.78 -9.63 29.90
N ARG A 46 -8.06 -9.34 28.81
CA ARG A 46 -8.03 -10.18 27.61
C ARG A 46 -6.60 -10.33 27.03
N PRO A 47 -5.64 -10.85 27.83
CA PRO A 47 -4.22 -10.90 27.45
C PRO A 47 -3.92 -11.89 26.31
N ALA A 48 -4.79 -12.88 26.09
CA ALA A 48 -4.62 -13.90 25.05
C ALA A 48 -5.15 -13.49 23.67
N MET A 49 -5.80 -12.32 23.54
CA MET A 49 -6.34 -11.86 22.27
C MET A 49 -5.26 -11.25 21.38
N VAL A 50 -5.54 -11.26 20.07
CA VAL A 50 -4.66 -10.74 19.02
C VAL A 50 -5.37 -9.63 18.27
N CYS A 51 -4.59 -8.69 17.74
CA CYS A 51 -5.11 -7.59 16.93
C CYS A 51 -5.11 -8.03 15.46
N ARG A 52 -6.29 -8.00 14.82
CA ARG A 52 -6.47 -8.19 13.39
C ARG A 52 -6.52 -6.81 12.72
N LEU A 53 -5.65 -6.59 11.75
CA LEU A 53 -5.63 -5.35 10.97
C LEU A 53 -6.68 -5.45 9.86
N ASN A 54 -7.64 -4.54 9.84
CA ASN A 54 -8.69 -4.48 8.81
C ASN A 54 -8.32 -3.54 7.65
N LYS A 55 -7.48 -2.53 7.89
CA LYS A 55 -7.05 -1.52 6.90
C LYS A 55 -5.55 -1.25 7.03
N SER A 56 -4.85 -1.04 5.91
CA SER A 56 -3.43 -0.67 5.93
C SER A 56 -3.25 0.66 6.66
N LEU A 57 -2.45 0.67 7.73
CA LEU A 57 -2.04 1.88 8.43
C LEU A 57 -1.13 2.73 7.52
N TYR A 58 -1.52 3.98 7.28
CA TYR A 58 -0.62 5.00 6.72
C TYR A 58 0.56 5.20 7.69
N GLY A 59 1.77 5.36 7.15
CA GLY A 59 3.00 5.58 7.94
C GLY A 59 3.88 4.33 8.16
N LEU A 60 3.53 3.18 7.60
CA LEU A 60 4.38 2.00 7.62
C LEU A 60 5.28 1.94 6.41
N LYS A 61 6.60 1.91 6.62
CA LYS A 61 7.60 1.82 5.54
C LYS A 61 7.37 0.70 4.49
N GLN A 62 6.56 -0.31 4.80
CA GLN A 62 6.23 -1.39 3.87
C GLN A 62 4.97 -1.12 3.03
N THR A 63 4.05 -0.26 3.46
CA THR A 63 2.84 0.09 2.69
C THR A 63 3.19 0.79 1.36
N PRO A 64 4.10 1.79 1.31
CA PRO A 64 4.54 2.40 0.06
C PRO A 64 5.25 1.41 -0.86
N ARG A 65 6.00 0.44 -0.31
CA ARG A 65 6.73 -0.56 -1.10
C ARG A 65 5.80 -1.56 -1.77
N THR A 66 4.80 -2.05 -1.04
CA THR A 66 3.81 -2.98 -1.60
C THR A 66 2.96 -2.27 -2.65
N TRP A 67 2.54 -1.02 -2.38
CA TRP A 67 1.82 -0.22 -3.36
C TRP A 67 2.65 0.03 -4.62
N TYR A 68 3.90 0.49 -4.45
CA TYR A 68 4.84 0.67 -5.56
C TYR A 68 4.99 -0.63 -6.37
N SER A 69 5.21 -1.77 -5.72
CA SER A 69 5.36 -3.06 -6.43
C SER A 69 4.12 -3.47 -7.23
N GLN A 70 2.91 -3.22 -6.69
CA GLN A 70 1.67 -3.54 -7.40
C GLN A 70 1.43 -2.57 -8.56
N PHE A 71 1.68 -1.28 -8.33
CA PHE A 71 1.48 -0.23 -9.32
C PHE A 71 2.46 -0.36 -10.48
N THR A 72 3.75 -0.61 -10.21
CA THR A 72 4.76 -0.87 -11.24
C THR A 72 4.44 -2.09 -12.08
N MET A 73 3.99 -3.18 -11.46
CA MET A 73 3.54 -4.37 -12.20
C MET A 73 2.38 -4.03 -13.14
N PHE A 74 1.41 -3.26 -12.65
CA PHE A 74 0.29 -2.79 -13.46
C PHE A 74 0.73 -1.90 -14.63
N LEU A 75 1.64 -0.95 -14.40
CA LEU A 75 2.19 -0.09 -15.46
C LEU A 75 2.87 -0.91 -16.57
N VAL A 76 3.61 -1.96 -16.20
CA VAL A 76 4.21 -2.88 -17.18
C VAL A 76 3.13 -3.55 -18.04
N THR A 77 1.97 -3.92 -17.47
CA THR A 77 0.86 -4.46 -18.26
C THR A 77 0.23 -3.46 -19.22
N LEU A 78 0.29 -2.16 -18.90
CA LEU A 78 -0.12 -1.07 -19.81
C LEU A 78 0.94 -0.77 -20.89
N GLY A 79 2.09 -1.43 -20.86
CA GLY A 79 3.17 -1.26 -21.83
C GLY A 79 4.20 -0.20 -21.44
N PHE A 80 4.20 0.28 -20.19
CA PHE A 80 5.29 1.12 -19.68
C PHE A 80 6.54 0.29 -19.41
N THR A 81 7.69 0.93 -19.56
CA THR A 81 9.00 0.38 -19.20
C THR A 81 9.68 1.31 -18.21
N GLU A 82 10.24 0.74 -17.14
CA GLU A 82 11.03 1.47 -16.16
C GLU A 82 12.33 2.01 -16.77
N ALA A 83 12.69 3.26 -16.47
CA ALA A 83 13.92 3.86 -16.96
C ALA A 83 15.14 3.29 -16.22
N LYS A 84 16.17 2.88 -16.98
CA LYS A 84 17.41 2.33 -16.40
C LYS A 84 18.17 3.31 -15.50
N SER A 85 17.98 4.61 -15.73
CA SER A 85 18.62 5.68 -14.97
C SER A 85 17.88 6.06 -13.69
N ASP A 86 16.57 5.79 -13.62
CA ASP A 86 15.71 6.21 -12.51
C ASP A 86 14.51 5.26 -12.36
N THR A 87 14.46 4.54 -11.24
CA THR A 87 13.40 3.56 -10.93
C THR A 87 12.03 4.19 -10.68
N SER A 88 11.98 5.50 -10.45
CA SER A 88 10.71 6.24 -10.29
C SER A 88 10.11 6.66 -11.63
N LEU A 89 10.88 6.59 -12.72
CA LEU A 89 10.46 7.03 -14.04
C LEU A 89 10.05 5.86 -14.92
N PHE A 90 8.82 5.91 -15.41
CA PHE A 90 8.23 4.97 -16.36
C PHE A 90 8.01 5.65 -17.69
N VAL A 91 8.37 4.96 -18.77
CA VAL A 91 8.26 5.48 -20.13
C VAL A 91 7.41 4.55 -20.96
N TYR A 92 6.39 5.09 -21.59
CA TYR A 92 5.59 4.43 -22.61
C TYR A 92 5.95 5.00 -23.98
N ARG A 93 6.16 4.12 -24.96
CA ARG A 93 6.37 4.49 -26.36
C ARG A 93 5.59 3.55 -27.26
N HIS A 94 4.72 4.10 -28.08
CA HIS A 94 3.98 3.33 -29.07
C HIS A 94 3.74 4.19 -30.33
N GLY A 95 4.52 3.91 -31.38
CA GLY A 95 4.55 4.78 -32.57
C GLY A 95 5.02 6.18 -32.21
N ASP A 96 4.24 7.20 -32.62
CA ASP A 96 4.50 8.61 -32.31
C ASP A 96 3.97 9.04 -30.92
N GLU A 97 3.28 8.15 -30.22
CA GLU A 97 2.77 8.42 -28.87
C GLU A 97 3.83 8.09 -27.81
N THR A 98 4.07 9.05 -26.91
CA THR A 98 5.01 8.90 -25.79
C THR A 98 4.37 9.40 -24.50
N ALA A 99 4.55 8.66 -23.42
CA ALA A 99 4.22 9.12 -22.08
C ALA A 99 5.39 8.90 -21.12
N TYR A 100 5.55 9.84 -20.19
CA TYR A 100 6.47 9.78 -19.07
C TYR A 100 5.63 9.83 -17.79
N MET A 101 5.78 8.83 -16.93
CA MET A 101 5.13 8.78 -15.64
C MET A 101 6.19 8.73 -14.54
N LEU A 102 6.21 9.72 -13.68
CA LEU A 102 7.08 9.77 -12.50
C LEU A 102 6.27 9.41 -11.26
N LEU A 103 6.78 8.47 -10.48
CA LEU A 103 6.15 7.93 -9.30
C LEU A 103 6.98 8.25 -8.06
N TYR A 104 6.56 9.23 -7.26
CA TYR A 104 7.28 9.63 -6.05
C TYR A 104 6.40 9.46 -4.81
N VAL A 105 6.54 8.30 -4.16
CA VAL A 105 5.79 7.91 -2.95
C VAL A 105 4.27 7.96 -3.20
N ASP A 106 3.62 9.06 -2.82
CA ASP A 106 2.18 9.27 -2.91
C ASP A 106 1.80 10.16 -4.12
N ASP A 107 2.79 10.73 -4.81
CA ASP A 107 2.59 11.65 -5.94
C ASP A 107 2.88 10.96 -7.29
N ILE A 108 2.01 11.21 -8.26
CA ILE A 108 2.15 10.75 -9.65
C ILE A 108 2.17 11.95 -10.58
N VAL A 109 3.23 12.09 -11.37
CA VAL A 109 3.30 13.06 -12.46
C VAL A 109 3.21 12.32 -13.78
N LEU A 110 2.19 12.64 -14.58
CA LEU A 110 1.99 12.05 -15.91
C LEU A 110 2.14 13.13 -16.99
N ILE A 111 3.09 12.92 -17.88
CA ILE A 111 3.34 13.75 -19.07
C ILE A 111 3.06 12.88 -20.29
N THR A 112 2.30 13.39 -21.26
CA THR A 112 1.94 12.63 -22.46
C THR A 112 2.11 13.51 -23.70
N SER A 113 2.39 12.90 -24.84
CA SER A 113 2.50 13.61 -26.12
C SER A 113 1.14 13.96 -26.74
N SER A 114 0.06 13.33 -26.30
CA SER A 114 -1.30 13.55 -26.83
C SER A 114 -2.34 13.53 -25.70
N GLN A 115 -3.38 14.37 -25.83
CA GLN A 115 -4.51 14.38 -24.89
C GLN A 115 -5.30 13.07 -24.94
N HIS A 116 -5.33 12.40 -26.09
CA HIS A 116 -5.99 11.10 -26.24
C HIS A 116 -5.27 10.01 -25.43
N LEU A 117 -3.93 9.97 -25.49
CA LEU A 117 -3.13 9.05 -24.67
C LEU A 117 -3.30 9.34 -23.18
N PHE A 118 -3.32 10.61 -22.79
CA PHE A 118 -3.60 11.01 -21.40
C PHE A 118 -4.92 10.41 -20.90
N GLN A 119 -6.01 10.62 -21.65
CA GLN A 119 -7.33 10.10 -21.26
C GLN A 119 -7.34 8.58 -21.17
N ARG A 120 -6.74 7.88 -22.14
CA ARG A 120 -6.63 6.41 -22.11
C ARG A 120 -5.91 5.90 -20.87
N ILE A 121 -4.79 6.52 -20.49
CA ILE A 121 -4.03 6.14 -19.30
C ILE A 121 -4.85 6.40 -18.03
N ILE A 122 -5.46 7.58 -17.91
CA ILE A 122 -6.29 7.93 -16.74
C ILE A 122 -7.49 6.99 -16.59
N THR A 123 -8.21 6.68 -17.67
CA THR A 123 -9.33 5.73 -17.63
C THR A 123 -8.86 4.32 -17.24
N SER A 124 -7.62 3.93 -17.58
CA SER A 124 -7.07 2.63 -17.18
C SER A 124 -6.66 2.58 -15.70
N LEU A 125 -6.45 3.73 -15.07
CA LEU A 125 -6.02 3.85 -13.67
C LEU A 125 -7.19 3.94 -12.66
N GLN A 126 -8.42 4.14 -13.15
CA GLN A 126 -9.64 4.20 -12.33
C GLN A 126 -10.22 2.79 -12.08
#